data_AF-A0A968DPB0-F1
#
_entry.id   AF-A0A968DPB0-F1
#
_cell.length_a   1.000
_cell.length_b   1.000
_cell.length_c   1.000
_cell.angle_alpha   90.00
_cell.angle_beta   90.00
_cell.angle_gamma   90.00
#
_symmetry.space_group_name_H-M   'P 1'
#
loop_
_entity.id
_entity.type
_entity.pdbx_description
1 polymer ?
#
loop_
_entity_poly.entity_id
_entity_poly.type
_entity_poly.pdbx_seq_one_letter_code
_entity_poly.pdbx_strand_id
1 'polypeptide(L)'
;MEGYLRDWEGAALIVSHDRYFLDRTCDHIWEMSGGRIEIYRGNYSHYLEQRQERTMGITLQNFRKRKGKAGERPALHQAQYRWTERSAGERSP
;
A
#
# COMPACT_ATOMS: atom_id res chain seq x y z
N MET A 1 -6.97 -17.12 34.36
CA MET A 1 -5.95 -17.57 33.37
C MET A 1 -5.32 -16.40 32.62
N GLU A 2 -6.06 -15.36 32.24
CA GLU A 2 -5.53 -14.25 31.42
C GLU A 2 -4.46 -13.38 32.12
N GLY A 3 -4.55 -13.18 33.44
CA GLY A 3 -3.56 -12.37 34.17
C GLY A 3 -2.14 -12.95 34.20
N TYR A 4 -2.02 -14.29 34.17
CA TYR A 4 -0.70 -14.95 34.26
C TYR A 4 0.20 -14.69 33.05
N LEU A 5 -0.39 -14.57 31.86
CA LEU A 5 0.36 -14.24 30.63
C LEU A 5 0.72 -12.76 30.54
N ARG A 6 -0.07 -11.88 31.17
CA ARG A 6 0.19 -10.44 31.22
C ARG A 6 1.35 -10.08 32.15
N ASP A 7 1.47 -10.80 33.27
CA ASP A 7 2.49 -10.54 34.29
C ASP A 7 3.79 -11.34 34.05
N TRP A 8 3.88 -12.09 32.94
CA TRP A 8 5.09 -12.82 32.59
C TRP A 8 6.16 -11.86 32.04
N GLU A 9 7.27 -11.71 32.76
CA GLU A 9 8.43 -10.88 32.38
C GLU A 9 9.27 -11.40 31.18
N GLY A 10 8.70 -12.26 30.33
CA GLY A 10 9.39 -12.95 29.24
C GLY A 10 8.74 -12.67 27.89
N ALA A 11 9.38 -13.14 26.82
CA ALA A 11 8.78 -13.05 25.49
C ALA A 11 7.92 -14.29 25.20
N ALA A 12 6.64 -14.07 24.91
CA ALA A 12 5.73 -15.11 24.44
C ALA A 12 5.30 -14.81 23.00
N LEU A 13 5.39 -15.82 22.13
CA LEU A 13 4.82 -15.75 20.78
C LEU A 13 3.46 -16.46 20.77
N ILE A 14 2.41 -15.70 20.48
CA ILE A 14 1.04 -16.18 20.51
C ILE A 14 0.47 -16.13 19.09
N VAL A 15 -0.06 -17.26 18.63
CA VAL A 15 -0.81 -17.36 17.37
C VAL A 15 -2.25 -17.74 17.70
N SER A 16 -3.19 -16.84 17.44
CA SER A 16 -4.61 -17.07 17.67
C SER A 16 -5.45 -16.39 16.60
N HIS A 17 -6.64 -16.91 16.37
CA HIS A 17 -7.67 -16.27 15.56
C HIS A 17 -8.66 -15.45 16.41
N ASP A 18 -8.60 -15.55 17.75
CA ASP A 18 -9.44 -14.77 18.66
C ASP A 18 -8.86 -13.36 18.87
N ARG A 19 -9.56 -12.37 18.35
CA ARG A 19 -9.17 -10.96 18.39
C ARG A 19 -9.22 -10.39 19.81
N TYR A 20 -10.18 -10.80 20.64
CA TYR A 20 -10.32 -10.29 22.01
C TYR A 20 -9.25 -10.86 22.93
N PHE A 21 -8.77 -12.07 22.64
CA PHE A 21 -7.63 -12.65 23.35
C PHE A 21 -6.33 -11.92 23.00
N LEU A 22 -6.08 -11.69 21.72
CA LEU A 22 -4.90 -10.94 21.26
C LEU A 22 -4.92 -9.49 21.77
N ASP A 23 -6.09 -8.85 21.80
CA ASP A 23 -6.22 -7.48 22.29
C ASP A 23 -5.87 -7.34 23.77
N ARG A 24 -6.22 -8.35 24.58
CA ARG A 24 -5.98 -8.32 26.03
C ARG A 24 -4.56 -8.76 26.41
N THR A 25 -3.95 -9.63 25.61
CA THR A 25 -2.72 -10.34 26.00
C THR A 25 -1.47 -9.85 25.24
N CYS A 26 -1.61 -9.35 24.01
CA CYS A 26 -0.48 -8.96 23.18
C CYS A 26 -0.25 -7.44 23.21
N ASP A 27 1.02 -7.07 23.29
CA ASP A 27 1.53 -5.69 23.25
C ASP A 27 2.17 -5.33 21.90
N HIS A 28 2.43 -6.33 21.04
CA HIS A 28 2.87 -6.18 19.66
C HIS A 28 2.09 -7.14 18.75
N ILE A 29 1.71 -6.67 17.56
CA ILE A 29 1.02 -7.48 16.54
C ILE A 29 1.90 -7.59 15.30
N TRP A 30 2.12 -8.83 14.85
CA TRP A 30 2.90 -9.12 13.65
C TRP A 30 1.94 -9.52 12.53
N GLU A 31 1.82 -8.66 11.52
CA GLU A 31 1.03 -8.94 10.33
C GLU A 31 1.91 -9.60 9.27
N MET A 32 1.54 -10.80 8.86
CA MET A 32 2.18 -11.49 7.74
C MET A 32 1.33 -11.31 6.50
N SER A 33 1.82 -10.58 5.50
CA SER A 33 1.11 -10.36 4.23
C SER A 33 2.07 -10.32 3.06
N GLY A 34 1.75 -11.06 1.99
CA GLY A 34 2.53 -11.05 0.75
C GLY A 34 4.02 -11.41 0.91
N GLY A 35 4.35 -12.30 1.85
CA GLY A 35 5.73 -12.70 2.14
C GLY A 35 6.54 -11.68 2.96
N ARG A 36 5.89 -10.64 3.50
CA ARG A 36 6.51 -9.66 4.39
C ARG A 36 5.86 -9.71 5.77
N ILE A 37 6.64 -9.40 6.79
CA ILE A 37 6.18 -9.25 8.18
C ILE A 37 6.27 -7.78 8.53
N GLU A 38 5.14 -7.20 8.95
CA GLU A 38 5.04 -5.85 9.47
C GLU A 38 4.70 -5.92 10.95
N ILE A 39 5.41 -5.13 11.76
CA ILE A 39 5.25 -5.15 13.22
C ILE A 39 4.54 -3.86 13.64
N TYR A 40 3.45 -4.01 14.37
CA TYR A 40 2.66 -2.93 14.92
C TYR A 40 2.79 -2.94 16.44
N ARG A 41 3.05 -1.77 17.03
CA ARG A 41 3.06 -1.60 18.49
C ARG A 41 1.64 -1.39 19.00
N GLY A 42 1.37 -1.98 20.16
CA GLY A 42 0.07 -1.95 20.80
C GLY A 42 -0.71 -3.24 20.58
N ASN A 43 -1.89 -3.27 21.18
CA ASN A 43 -2.82 -4.39 21.08
C ASN A 43 -3.45 -4.51 19.69
N TYR A 44 -4.33 -5.50 19.55
CA TYR A 44 -5.02 -5.76 18.29
C TYR A 44 -5.85 -4.56 17.79
N SER A 45 -6.51 -3.81 18.68
CA SER A 45 -7.30 -2.63 18.31
C SER A 45 -6.42 -1.51 17.73
N HIS A 46 -5.29 -1.21 18.39
CA HIS A 46 -4.30 -0.24 17.90
C HIS A 46 -3.69 -0.67 16.55
N TYR A 47 -3.52 -1.97 16.33
CA TYR A 47 -3.08 -2.48 15.03
C TYR A 47 -4.09 -2.17 13.92
N LEU A 48 -5.40 -2.32 14.17
CA LEU A 48 -6.42 -2.03 13.16
C LEU A 48 -6.41 -0.56 12.71
N GLU A 49 -6.21 0.37 13.66
CA GLU A 49 -6.10 1.80 13.37
C GLU A 49 -4.87 2.10 12.50
N GLN A 50 -3.69 1.66 12.94
CA GLN A 50 -2.43 1.84 12.19
C GLN A 50 -2.50 1.22 10.79
N ARG A 51 -3.13 0.05 10.66
CA ARG A 51 -3.31 -0.61 9.36
C ARG A 51 -4.22 0.20 8.43
N GLN A 52 -5.30 0.79 8.94
CA GLN A 52 -6.18 1.64 8.15
C GLN A 52 -5.44 2.89 7.66
N GLU A 53 -4.75 3.60 8.55
CA GLU A 53 -3.97 4.79 8.21
C GLU A 53 -2.92 4.48 7.13
N ARG A 54 -2.21 3.36 7.28
CA ARG A 54 -1.24 2.87 6.30
C ARG A 54 -1.90 2.61 4.94
N THR A 55 -3.02 1.91 4.92
CA THR A 55 -3.74 1.57 3.68
C THR A 55 -4.24 2.83 2.96
N MET A 56 -4.77 3.79 3.72
CA MET A 56 -5.22 5.08 3.20
C MET A 56 -4.04 5.91 2.65
N GLY A 57 -2.92 5.97 3.37
CA GLY A 57 -1.71 6.67 2.93
C GLY A 57 -1.14 6.13 1.63
N ILE A 58 -1.03 4.81 1.49
CA ILE A 58 -0.59 4.13 0.26
C ILE A 58 -1.53 4.46 -0.90
N THR A 59 -2.83 4.42 -0.64
CA THR A 59 -3.87 4.71 -1.65
C THR A 59 -3.75 6.15 -2.16
N LEU A 60 -3.66 7.14 -1.26
CA LEU A 60 -3.48 8.55 -1.60
C LEU A 60 -2.17 8.81 -2.36
N GLN A 61 -1.07 8.16 -1.96
CA GLN A 61 0.22 8.27 -2.66
C GLN A 61 0.12 7.74 -4.10
N ASN A 62 -0.55 6.61 -4.31
CA ASN A 62 -0.76 6.02 -5.63
C ASN A 62 -1.62 6.91 -6.52
N PHE A 63 -2.69 7.52 -5.97
CA PHE A 63 -3.50 8.49 -6.70
C PHE A 63 -2.71 9.73 -7.11
N ARG A 64 -1.88 10.28 -6.21
CA ARG A 64 -0.99 11.42 -6.51
C ARG A 64 0.00 11.09 -7.63
N LYS A 65 0.64 9.91 -7.58
CA LYS A 65 1.57 9.46 -8.64
C LYS A 65 0.89 9.32 -10.00
N ARG A 66 -0.36 8.81 -10.04
CA ARG A 66 -1.12 8.66 -11.29
C ARG A 66 -1.50 10.01 -11.90
N LYS A 67 -1.91 11.00 -11.10
CA LYS A 67 -2.21 12.35 -11.61
C LYS A 67 -0.98 13.09 -12.12
N GLY A 68 0.19 12.91 -11.48
CA GLY A 68 1.45 13.52 -11.95
C GLY A 68 1.89 13.00 -13.34
N LYS A 69 1.72 11.70 -13.60
CA LYS A 69 2.10 11.09 -14.90
C LYS A 69 1.11 11.37 -16.04
N ALA A 70 -0.13 11.75 -15.74
CA ALA A 70 -1.12 12.08 -16.77
C ALA A 70 -0.83 13.40 -17.52
N GLY A 71 0.07 14.24 -17.00
CA GLY A 71 0.54 15.47 -17.65
C GLY A 71 1.66 15.26 -18.67
N GLU A 72 2.36 14.12 -18.62
CA GLU A 72 3.43 13.77 -19.56
C GLU A 72 2.84 13.02 -20.76
N ARG A 73 2.04 13.72 -21.59
CA ARG A 73 1.74 13.21 -22.94
C ARG A 73 3.06 13.20 -23.72
N PRO A 74 3.53 12.06 -24.26
CA PRO A 74 4.70 12.08 -25.11
C PRO A 74 4.38 12.92 -26.34
N ALA A 75 5.22 13.91 -26.65
CA ALA A 75 5.13 14.76 -27.83
C ALA A 75 5.19 14.00 -29.18
N LEU A 76 5.28 12.67 -29.13
CA LEU A 76 5.35 11.78 -30.28
C LEU A 76 4.08 11.75 -31.13
N HIS A 77 2.92 12.08 -30.56
CA HIS A 77 1.67 12.09 -31.34
C HIS A 77 1.56 13.30 -32.29
N GLN A 78 2.32 14.38 -32.08
CA GLN A 78 2.32 15.54 -32.98
C GLN A 78 3.31 15.42 -34.14
N ALA A 79 4.36 14.59 -34.00
CA ALA A 79 5.37 14.40 -35.04
C ALA A 79 4.84 13.56 -36.22
N GLN A 80 3.90 12.63 -35.99
CA GLN A 80 3.34 11.79 -37.05
C GLN A 80 2.44 12.56 -38.03
N TYR A 81 1.64 13.52 -37.56
CA TYR A 81 0.74 14.29 -38.43
C TYR A 81 1.46 15.32 -39.31
N ARG A 82 2.61 15.85 -38.86
CA ARG A 82 3.41 16.81 -39.64
C ARG A 82 4.07 16.18 -40.88
N TRP A 83 4.33 14.88 -40.88
CA TRP A 83 4.94 14.19 -42.04
C TRP A 83 3.92 13.87 -43.14
N THR A 84 2.65 13.65 -42.78
CA THR A 84 1.58 13.33 -43.74
C THR A 84 1.14 14.51 -44.59
N GLU A 85 1.35 15.75 -44.14
CA GLU A 85 0.95 16.95 -44.89
C GLU A 85 1.95 17.38 -45.97
N ARG A 86 3.22 16.96 -45.88
CA ARG A 86 4.26 17.32 -46.86
C ARG A 86 4.35 16.36 -48.04
N SER A 87 3.77 15.16 -47.91
CA SER A 87 3.86 14.10 -48.92
C SER A 87 2.65 14.05 -49.88
N ALA A 88 1.64 14.90 -49.68
CA ALA A 88 0.42 14.92 -50.51
C ALA A 88 0.50 15.87 -51.74
N GLY A 89 1.61 16.60 -51.92
CA GLY A 89 1.79 17.56 -53.02
C GLY A 89 2.54 17.02 -54.26
N GLU A 90 3.05 15.80 -54.24
CA GLU A 90 4.01 15.34 -55.25
C GLU A 90 3.64 13.95 -55.79
N ARG A 91 2.60 13.90 -56.63
CA ARG A 91 2.41 12.88 -57.70
C ARG A 91 1.26 13.30 -58.65
N SER A 92 1.62 14.12 -59.64
CA SER A 92 1.13 13.94 -61.01
C SER A 92 2.30 13.35 -61.80
N PRO A 93 2.06 12.30 -62.59
CA PRO A 93 1.75 12.50 -64.01
C PRO A 93 0.51 11.75 -64.49
#